data_AF-A0A9P7BJ96-F1
#
_entry.id   AF-A0A9P7BJ96-F1
#
_cell.length_a   1.000
_cell.length_b   1.000
_cell.length_c   1.000
_cell.angle_alpha   90.00
_cell.angle_beta   90.00
_cell.angle_gamma   90.00
#
_symmetry.space_group_name_H-M   'P 1'
#
loop_
_entity.id
_entity.type
_entity.pdbx_description
1 polymer ?
#
loop_
_entity_poly.entity_id
_entity_poly.type
_entity_poly.pdbx_seq_one_letter_code
_entity_poly.pdbx_strand_id
1 'polypeptide(L)'
;MSDAPLQDFRVLQSPDAYFYPRAPEAMNGAAVRRFPVAVADFDDDEATRVYLDLASGDPLLTMGHRERVGRWLFYFLHSWDLPAMLRQDIARLGVLLRLSLAGTALCATATVIGYRRLRMTLRRRRR
;
A
#
# COMPACT_ATOMS: atom_id res chain seq x y z
N MET A 1 17.86 -27.95 1.61
CA MET A 1 18.05 -26.63 2.25
C MET A 1 19.23 -26.03 1.54
N SER A 2 19.03 -25.02 0.68
CA SER A 2 20.14 -24.43 -0.08
C SER A 2 21.17 -23.89 0.89
N ASP A 3 22.44 -24.19 0.64
CA ASP A 3 23.61 -23.73 1.42
C ASP A 3 23.93 -22.27 1.09
N ALA A 4 22.88 -21.45 0.92
CA ALA A 4 23.00 -20.07 0.50
C ALA A 4 23.61 -19.26 1.65
N PRO A 5 24.71 -18.53 1.40
CA PRO A 5 25.37 -17.79 2.46
C PRO A 5 24.47 -16.66 2.95
N LEU A 6 24.51 -16.43 4.26
CA LEU A 6 23.89 -15.26 4.86
C LEU A 6 24.67 -14.02 4.43
N GLN A 7 24.00 -13.10 3.75
CA GLN A 7 24.59 -11.86 3.23
C GLN A 7 24.58 -10.75 4.28
N ASP A 8 23.44 -10.56 4.95
CA ASP A 8 23.28 -9.54 5.99
C ASP A 8 22.34 -10.04 7.10
N PHE A 9 22.59 -9.54 8.31
CA PHE A 9 21.74 -9.78 9.46
C PHE A 9 21.63 -8.52 10.30
N ARG A 10 20.40 -8.07 10.53
CA ARG A 10 20.13 -6.86 11.31
C ARG A 10 18.85 -6.97 12.13
N VAL A 11 18.82 -6.26 13.25
CA VAL A 11 17.62 -6.15 14.08
C VAL A 11 16.90 -4.84 13.75
N LEU A 12 15.64 -4.95 13.33
CA LEU A 12 14.77 -3.81 13.11
C LEU A 12 13.96 -3.52 14.37
N GLN A 13 14.08 -2.28 14.85
CA GLN A 13 13.30 -1.73 15.96
C GLN A 13 12.04 -0.98 15.47
N SER A 14 11.99 -0.65 14.19
CA SER A 14 10.92 0.14 13.57
C SER A 14 10.51 -0.44 12.22
N PRO A 15 9.29 -0.12 11.74
CA PRO A 15 8.81 -0.55 10.44
C PRO A 15 9.74 -0.17 9.29
N ASP A 16 9.92 -1.09 8.34
CA ASP A 16 10.65 -0.85 7.11
C ASP A 16 9.70 -0.78 5.90
N ALA A 17 10.25 -0.89 4.70
CA ALA A 17 9.43 -0.89 3.50
C ALA A 17 8.49 -2.09 3.42
N TYR A 18 8.81 -3.28 3.94
CA TYR A 18 8.08 -4.54 3.70
C TYR A 18 7.40 -5.12 4.95
N PHE A 19 7.94 -4.85 6.13
CA PHE A 19 7.45 -5.30 7.42
C PHE A 19 6.98 -4.09 8.24
N TYR A 20 5.69 -3.81 8.15
CA TYR A 20 5.03 -2.70 8.82
C TYR A 20 3.59 -3.08 9.19
N PRO A 21 3.07 -2.59 10.34
CA PRO A 21 1.68 -2.80 10.71
C PRO A 21 0.76 -2.05 9.74
N ARG A 22 -0.41 -2.62 9.45
CA ARG A 22 -1.46 -1.98 8.66
C ARG A 22 -2.71 -1.82 9.52
N ALA A 23 -3.56 -0.85 9.14
CA ALA A 23 -4.86 -0.69 9.77
C ALA A 23 -5.68 -1.99 9.64
N PRO A 24 -6.48 -2.39 10.66
CA PRO A 24 -7.21 -3.65 10.65
C PRO A 24 -8.13 -3.83 9.43
N GLU A 25 -8.66 -2.73 8.90
CA GLU A 25 -9.58 -2.70 7.76
C GLU A 25 -8.85 -2.80 6.42
N ALA A 26 -7.52 -2.62 6.40
CA ALA A 26 -6.73 -2.73 5.19
C ALA A 26 -6.51 -4.19 4.79
N MET A 27 -6.27 -4.42 3.50
CA MET A 27 -5.92 -5.75 3.00
C MET A 27 -4.63 -6.25 3.67
N ASN A 28 -4.70 -7.42 4.31
CA ASN A 28 -3.65 -7.99 5.19
C ASN A 28 -3.38 -7.17 6.48
N GLY A 29 -4.36 -6.38 6.95
CA GLY A 29 -4.30 -5.65 8.22
C GLY A 29 -4.32 -6.54 9.46
N ALA A 30 -4.83 -7.77 9.34
CA ALA A 30 -4.82 -8.76 10.40
C ALA A 30 -3.42 -9.33 10.71
N ALA A 31 -2.42 -9.10 9.85
CA ALA A 31 -1.07 -9.59 10.07
C ALA A 31 -0.41 -8.85 11.24
N VAL A 32 -0.14 -9.57 12.33
CA VAL A 32 0.52 -9.01 13.50
C VAL A 32 2.00 -8.76 13.18
N ARG A 33 2.41 -7.49 13.20
CA ARG A 33 3.81 -7.07 13.00
C ARG A 33 4.35 -6.51 14.30
N ARG A 34 5.05 -7.35 15.06
CA ARG A 34 5.71 -6.98 16.32
C ARG A 34 7.18 -6.67 16.07
N PHE A 35 7.70 -5.75 16.87
CA PHE A 35 9.11 -5.37 16.91
C PHE A 35 9.64 -5.61 18.35
N PRO A 36 10.95 -5.87 18.53
CA PRO A 36 11.97 -5.99 17.50
C PRO A 36 11.84 -7.26 16.64
N VAL A 37 12.31 -7.20 15.40
CA VAL A 37 12.33 -8.33 14.46
C VAL A 37 13.75 -8.48 13.90
N ALA A 38 14.26 -9.70 13.82
CA ALA A 38 15.50 -9.98 13.12
C ALA A 38 15.24 -10.12 11.62
N VAL A 39 16.11 -9.55 10.80
CA VAL A 39 16.06 -9.67 9.34
C VAL A 39 17.33 -10.33 8.86
N ALA A 40 17.17 -11.45 8.18
CA ALA A 40 18.23 -12.18 7.52
C ALA A 40 18.05 -12.07 6.00
N ASP A 41 19.08 -11.59 5.31
CA ASP A 41 19.16 -11.56 3.86
C ASP A 41 20.11 -12.67 3.39
N PHE A 42 19.64 -13.51 2.46
CA PHE A 42 20.40 -14.61 1.88
C PHE A 42 20.87 -14.28 0.47
N ASP A 43 22.06 -14.75 0.12
CA ASP A 43 22.64 -14.63 -1.22
C ASP A 43 22.25 -15.83 -2.08
N ASP A 44 20.95 -16.00 -2.33
CA ASP A 44 20.40 -16.96 -3.28
C ASP A 44 19.86 -16.25 -4.53
N ASP A 45 19.50 -17.02 -5.57
CA ASP A 45 18.99 -16.47 -6.84
C ASP A 45 17.77 -15.56 -6.67
N GLU A 46 17.00 -15.75 -5.59
CA GLU A 46 15.82 -14.93 -5.26
C GLU A 46 16.13 -13.79 -4.27
N ALA A 47 17.36 -13.60 -3.81
CA ALA A 47 17.71 -12.63 -2.77
C ALA A 47 16.73 -12.67 -1.59
N THR A 48 16.53 -13.86 -1.04
CA THR A 48 15.52 -14.18 -0.04
C THR A 48 15.76 -13.39 1.24
N ARG A 49 14.71 -12.70 1.67
CA ARG A 49 14.66 -11.97 2.94
C ARG A 49 13.72 -12.67 3.90
N VAL A 50 14.22 -13.00 5.07
CA VAL A 50 13.44 -13.62 6.16
C VAL A 50 13.37 -12.67 7.35
N TYR A 51 12.16 -12.44 7.84
CA TYR A 51 11.87 -11.73 9.09
C TYR A 51 11.56 -12.76 10.17
N LEU A 52 12.30 -12.71 11.27
CA LEU A 52 12.24 -13.66 12.38
C LEU A 52 11.81 -12.92 13.66
N ASP A 53 10.87 -13.48 14.42
CA ASP A 53 10.57 -12.99 15.76
C ASP A 53 11.80 -13.15 16.66
N LEU A 54 12.25 -12.07 17.27
CA LEU A 54 13.41 -12.11 18.15
C LEU A 54 13.12 -12.87 19.46
N ALA A 55 11.84 -12.98 19.84
CA ALA A 55 11.43 -13.65 21.08
C ALA A 55 11.32 -15.17 20.94
N SER A 56 10.74 -15.66 19.84
CA SER A 56 10.52 -17.10 19.62
C SER A 56 11.46 -17.71 18.58
N GLY A 57 12.06 -16.92 17.70
CA GLY A 57 12.82 -17.39 16.54
C GLY A 57 11.95 -17.80 15.35
N ASP A 58 10.63 -17.62 15.43
CA ASP A 58 9.72 -18.03 14.37
C ASP A 58 9.84 -17.13 13.12
N PRO A 59 9.83 -17.69 11.90
CA PRO A 59 9.76 -16.91 10.67
C PRO A 59 8.38 -16.25 10.51
N LEU A 60 8.35 -14.93 10.65
CA LEU A 60 7.16 -14.09 10.52
C LEU A 60 6.84 -13.72 9.06
N LEU A 61 7.87 -13.67 8.20
CA LEU A 61 7.71 -13.33 6.78
C LEU A 61 8.92 -13.76 5.98
N THR A 62 8.70 -14.46 4.88
CA THR A 62 9.75 -14.78 3.90
C THR A 62 9.35 -14.20 2.56
N MET A 63 10.26 -13.52 1.89
CA MET A 63 10.03 -12.93 0.57
C MET A 63 11.27 -13.06 -0.29
N GLY A 64 11.11 -13.60 -1.50
CA GLY A 64 12.10 -13.48 -2.56
C GLY A 64 11.92 -12.20 -3.35
N HIS A 65 12.73 -12.06 -4.40
CA HIS A 65 12.76 -10.91 -5.29
C HIS A 65 11.41 -10.77 -6.01
N ARG A 66 10.85 -11.87 -6.49
CA ARG A 66 9.54 -11.87 -7.17
C ARG A 66 8.41 -11.42 -6.25
N GLU A 67 8.35 -11.90 -5.01
CA GLU A 67 7.33 -11.49 -4.04
C GLU A 67 7.46 -10.01 -3.69
N ARG A 68 8.69 -9.51 -3.56
CA ARG A 68 8.94 -8.07 -3.29
C ARG A 68 8.43 -7.20 -4.44
N VAL A 69 8.72 -7.57 -5.69
CA VAL A 69 8.23 -6.86 -6.88
C VAL A 69 6.70 -6.97 -7.00
N GLY A 70 6.15 -8.17 -6.83
CA GLY A 70 4.72 -8.42 -6.89
C GLY A 70 3.96 -7.60 -5.84
N ARG A 71 4.50 -7.51 -4.62
CA ARG A 71 3.97 -6.66 -3.56
C ARG A 71 3.95 -5.18 -3.96
N TRP A 72 5.01 -4.66 -4.59
CA TRP A 72 5.02 -3.29 -5.09
C TRP A 72 3.96 -3.09 -6.17
N LEU A 73 3.93 -3.92 -7.21
CA LEU A 73 2.96 -3.78 -8.31
C LEU A 73 1.52 -3.88 -7.80
N PHE A 74 1.23 -4.86 -6.94
CA PHE A 74 -0.10 -5.12 -6.46
C PHE A 74 -0.55 -4.10 -5.41
N TYR A 75 0.20 -3.89 -4.32
CA TYR A 75 -0.24 -2.97 -3.25
C TYR A 75 -0.15 -1.50 -3.65
N PHE A 76 0.80 -1.12 -4.51
CA PHE A 76 0.83 0.24 -5.05
C PHE A 76 -0.39 0.51 -5.93
N LEU A 77 -0.69 -0.37 -6.89
CA LEU A 77 -1.79 -0.14 -7.82
C LEU A 77 -3.16 -0.29 -7.14
N HIS A 78 -3.30 -1.25 -6.22
CA HIS A 78 -4.57 -1.57 -5.59
C HIS A 78 -4.93 -0.65 -4.42
N SER A 79 -3.93 -0.26 -3.63
CA SER A 79 -4.16 0.48 -2.38
C SER A 79 -3.38 1.78 -2.28
N TRP A 80 -2.63 2.16 -3.32
CA TRP A 80 -1.71 3.30 -3.30
C TRP A 80 -0.78 3.24 -2.07
N ASP A 81 -0.32 2.04 -1.76
CA ASP A 81 0.41 1.70 -0.54
C ASP A 81 1.91 2.06 -0.68
N LEU A 82 2.20 3.36 -0.57
CA LEU A 82 3.56 3.86 -0.44
C LEU A 82 3.93 3.87 1.05
N PRO A 83 4.96 3.12 1.48
CA PRO A 83 5.39 3.10 2.89
C PRO A 83 5.69 4.50 3.45
N ALA A 84 6.22 5.40 2.62
CA ALA A 84 6.45 6.79 3.01
C ALA A 84 5.15 7.56 3.29
N MET A 85 4.08 7.26 2.57
CA MET A 85 2.76 7.87 2.74
C MET A 85 2.00 7.27 3.92
N LEU A 86 2.19 5.97 4.20
CA LEU A 86 1.66 5.32 5.40
C LEU A 86 2.30 5.81 6.69
N ARG A 87 3.56 6.27 6.66
CA ARG A 87 4.21 6.85 7.84
C ARG A 87 3.68 8.24 8.20
N GLN A 88 2.92 8.89 7.32
CA GLN A 88 2.43 10.26 7.53
C GLN A 88 0.92 10.36 7.30
N ASP A 89 0.16 9.99 8.32
CA ASP A 89 -1.30 9.93 8.28
C ASP A 89 -1.94 11.27 7.88
N ILE A 90 -1.41 12.39 8.36
CA ILE A 90 -1.95 13.73 8.04
C ILE A 90 -1.73 14.08 6.57
N ALA A 91 -0.54 13.80 6.02
CA ALA A 91 -0.24 14.09 4.62
C ALA A 91 -1.11 13.24 3.69
N ARG A 92 -1.27 11.95 4.02
CA ARG A 92 -2.18 11.03 3.34
C ARG A 92 -3.61 11.55 3.35
N LEU A 93 -4.13 11.94 4.52
CA LEU A 93 -5.47 12.50 4.66
C LEU A 93 -5.64 13.76 3.81
N GLY A 94 -4.66 14.67 3.83
CA GLY A 94 -4.70 15.90 3.04
C GLY A 94 -4.68 15.66 1.53
N VAL A 95 -3.97 14.65 1.03
CA VAL A 95 -4.03 14.23 -0.39
C VAL A 95 -5.42 13.68 -0.73
N LEU A 96 -5.93 12.77 0.10
CA LEU A 96 -7.25 12.15 -0.11
C LEU A 96 -8.37 13.19 -0.15
N LEU A 97 -8.41 14.11 0.83
CA LEU A 97 -9.41 15.19 0.86
C LEU A 97 -9.35 16.08 -0.38
N ARG A 98 -8.14 16.42 -0.85
CA ARG A 98 -7.96 17.23 -2.07
C ARG A 98 -8.48 16.51 -3.31
N LEU A 99 -8.14 15.23 -3.47
CA LEU A 99 -8.61 14.42 -4.60
C LEU A 99 -10.14 14.25 -4.57
N SER A 100 -10.72 13.98 -3.40
CA SER A 100 -12.17 13.90 -3.22
C SER A 100 -12.85 15.21 -3.59
N LEU A 101 -12.35 16.35 -3.09
CA LEU A 101 -12.92 17.66 -3.39
C LEU A 101 -12.85 17.98 -4.89
N ALA A 102 -11.73 17.67 -5.54
CA ALA A 102 -11.57 17.83 -6.98
C ALA A 102 -12.55 16.96 -7.76
N GLY A 103 -12.72 15.69 -7.37
CA GLY A 103 -13.70 14.77 -7.96
C GLY A 103 -15.14 15.26 -7.79
N THR A 104 -15.50 15.74 -6.59
CA THR A 104 -16.83 16.31 -6.32
C THR A 104 -17.09 17.54 -7.18
N ALA A 105 -16.11 18.45 -7.30
CA ALA A 105 -16.22 19.63 -8.15
C ALA A 105 -16.45 19.23 -9.62
N LEU A 106 -15.71 18.24 -10.13
CA LEU A 106 -15.89 17.73 -11.49
C LEU A 106 -17.27 17.10 -11.72
N CYS A 107 -17.77 16.30 -10.76
CA CYS A 107 -19.12 15.73 -10.84
C CYS A 107 -20.20 16.82 -10.84
N ALA A 108 -20.03 17.87 -10.02
CA ALA A 108 -20.95 18.99 -9.96
C ALA A 108 -20.98 19.78 -11.28
N THR A 109 -19.82 20.07 -11.88
CA THR A 109 -19.76 20.76 -13.18
C THR A 109 -20.38 19.91 -14.29
N ALA A 110 -20.09 18.61 -14.34
CA ALA A 110 -20.69 17.69 -15.30
C ALA A 110 -22.22 17.64 -15.17
N THR A 111 -22.74 17.61 -13.94
CA THR A 111 -24.18 17.61 -13.65
C THR A 111 -24.84 18.89 -14.13
N VAL A 112 -24.24 20.05 -13.84
CA VAL A 112 -24.77 21.36 -14.27
C VAL A 112 -24.80 21.46 -15.81
N ILE A 113 -23.73 21.04 -16.48
CA ILE A 113 -23.66 21.04 -17.95
C ILE A 113 -24.72 20.10 -18.53
N GLY A 114 -24.82 18.87 -18.01
CA GLY A 114 -25.80 17.87 -18.44
C GLY A 114 -27.24 18.35 -18.28
N TYR A 115 -27.57 18.93 -17.13
CA TYR A 115 -28.89 19.48 -16.85
C TYR A 115 -29.25 20.65 -17.77
N ARG A 116 -28.32 21.60 -17.98
CA ARG A 116 -28.54 22.73 -18.91
C ARG A 116 -28.80 22.21 -20.33
N ARG A 117 -28.05 21.21 -20.80
CA ARG A 117 -28.23 20.61 -22.12
C ARG A 117 -29.57 19.91 -22.25
N LEU A 118 -29.97 19.09 -21.28
CA LEU A 118 -31.25 18.38 -21.28
C LEU A 118 -32.42 19.36 -21.33
N ARG A 119 -32.38 20.44 -20.53
CA ARG A 119 -33.41 21.47 -20.51
C ARG A 119 -33.57 22.19 -21.85
N MET A 120 -32.47 22.45 -22.56
CA MET A 120 -32.51 23.05 -23.90
C MET A 120 -33.12 22.11 -24.94
N THR A 121 -32.76 20.82 -24.90
CA THR A 121 -33.32 19.80 -25.81
C THR A 121 -34.82 19.61 -25.57
N LEU A 122 -35.25 19.52 -24.31
CA LEU A 122 -36.67 19.39 -23.96
C LEU A 122 -37.49 20.63 -24.33
N ARG A 123 -36.92 21.83 -24.17
CA ARG A 123 -37.56 23.08 -24.64
C ARG A 123 -37.70 23.14 -26.17
N ARG A 124 -36.72 22.62 -26.92
CA ARG A 124 -36.80 22.51 -28.38
C ARG A 124 -37.84 21.48 -28.85
N ARG A 125 -38.03 20.37 -28.14
CA ARG A 125 -39.05 19.35 -28.47
C ARG A 125 -40.49 19.77 -28.15
N ARG A 126 -40.68 20.73 -27.24
CA ARG A 126 -42.02 21.26 -26.86
C ARG A 126 -42.50 22.41 -27.74
N ARG A 127 -41.64 22.96 -28.60
CA ARG A 127 -42.00 23.92 -29.65
C ARG A 127 -42.12 23.19 -30.97
#